data_AF-A0A6V1UEW2-F1
#
_entry.id   AF-A0A6V1UEW2-F1
#
_cell.length_a   1.000
_cell.length_b   1.000
_cell.length_c   1.000
_cell.angle_alpha   90.00
_cell.angle_beta   90.00
_cell.angle_gamma   90.00
#
_symmetry.space_group_name_H-M   'P 1'
#
loop_
_entity.id
_entity.type
_entity.pdbx_description
1 polymer ?
#
loop_
_entity_poly.entity_id
_entity_poly.type
_entity_poly.pdbx_seq_one_letter_code
_entity_poly.pdbx_strand_id
1 'polypeptide(L)'
;AASVPHTVHSFDLVAANERVTACDMANVPLGSNSVDVATFCLALMGENLADFIREAHRVLKMKGIMKIAEVRSRFEGEDHGLEDFIDIVERLGFQIQQKDQSNTMFVMLEFVKIKKKTDKSISYTAKPCIYKRR
;
A
#
# COMPACT_ATOMS: atom_id res chain seq x y z
N ALA A 1 -6.44 -5.76 -14.57
CA ALA A 1 -7.91 -5.90 -14.71
C ALA A 1 -8.27 -5.93 -16.18
N ALA A 2 -8.82 -7.04 -16.69
CA ALA A 2 -9.16 -7.16 -18.12
C ALA A 2 -10.60 -6.73 -18.44
N SER A 3 -11.52 -6.79 -17.47
CA SER A 3 -12.94 -6.46 -17.67
C SER A 3 -13.65 -6.15 -16.34
N VAL A 4 -13.30 -5.04 -15.70
CA VAL A 4 -14.09 -4.51 -14.56
C VAL A 4 -14.80 -3.23 -15.01
N PRO A 5 -16.01 -2.93 -14.49
CA PRO A 5 -16.75 -1.73 -14.87
C PRO A 5 -16.09 -0.43 -14.37
N HIS A 6 -15.15 -0.54 -13.44
CA HIS A 6 -14.44 0.59 -12.84
C HIS A 6 -13.25 1.01 -13.70
N THR A 7 -12.91 2.30 -13.67
CA THR A 7 -11.64 2.78 -14.22
C THR A 7 -10.49 2.32 -13.34
N VAL A 8 -9.49 1.67 -13.93
CA VAL A 8 -8.31 1.16 -13.21
C VAL A 8 -7.06 1.85 -13.73
N HIS A 9 -6.38 2.57 -12.85
CA HIS A 9 -5.06 3.12 -13.11
C HIS A 9 -4.02 2.13 -12.57
N SER A 10 -3.21 1.54 -13.45
CA SER A 10 -2.15 0.60 -13.04
C SER A 10 -0.80 1.30 -13.15
N PHE A 11 0.00 1.20 -12.08
CA PHE A 11 1.32 1.83 -11.97
C PHE A 11 2.36 0.78 -11.64
N ASP A 12 3.51 0.86 -12.29
CA ASP A 12 4.68 0.02 -12.02
C ASP A 12 5.93 0.79 -12.47
N LEU A 13 7.12 0.39 -12.01
CA LEU A 13 8.37 0.98 -12.47
C LEU A 13 8.61 0.72 -13.97
N VAL A 14 8.10 -0.41 -14.48
CA VAL A 14 8.21 -0.80 -15.89
C VAL A 14 6.84 -1.17 -16.45
N ALA A 15 6.46 -0.56 -17.57
CA ALA A 15 5.21 -0.88 -18.24
C ALA A 15 5.29 -2.24 -18.97
N ALA A 16 4.70 -3.27 -18.37
CA ALA A 16 4.61 -4.60 -18.98
C ALA A 16 3.57 -4.66 -20.14
N ASN A 17 2.65 -3.69 -20.21
CA ASN A 17 1.66 -3.54 -21.28
C ASN A 17 1.04 -2.13 -21.26
N GLU A 18 0.24 -1.79 -22.26
CA GLU A 18 -0.37 -0.45 -22.45
C GLU A 18 -1.28 0.01 -21.31
N ARG A 19 -1.77 -0.90 -20.45
CA ARG A 19 -2.64 -0.57 -19.32
C ARG A 19 -1.83 -0.14 -18.09
N VAL A 20 -0.52 -0.32 -18.12
CA VAL A 20 0.41 0.01 -17.03
C VAL A 20 1.13 1.29 -17.39
N THR A 21 0.99 2.29 -16.53
CA THR A 21 1.77 3.53 -16.62
C THR A 21 3.08 3.32 -15.89
N ALA A 22 4.21 3.48 -16.60
CA ALA A 22 5.53 3.40 -16.00
C ALA A 22 5.79 4.65 -15.13
N CYS A 23 5.90 4.48 -13.81
CA CYS A 23 6.28 5.53 -12.87
C CYS A 23 6.73 4.95 -11.52
N ASP A 24 7.43 5.76 -10.73
CA ASP A 24 7.59 5.49 -9.30
C ASP A 24 6.24 5.73 -8.60
N MET A 25 5.73 4.72 -7.88
CA MET A 25 4.46 4.84 -7.15
C MET A 25 4.52 5.78 -5.94
N ALA A 26 5.70 6.30 -5.58
CA ALA A 26 5.83 7.44 -4.67
C ALA A 26 5.38 8.77 -5.30
N ASN A 27 5.23 8.82 -6.64
CA ASN A 27 4.77 10.01 -7.37
C ASN A 27 4.01 9.60 -8.64
N VAL A 28 2.73 9.22 -8.47
CA VAL A 28 1.88 8.80 -9.59
C VAL A 28 1.28 10.00 -10.32
N PRO A 29 1.07 9.92 -11.65
CA PRO A 29 0.55 11.02 -12.46
C PRO A 29 -0.98 11.20 -12.31
N LEU A 30 -1.46 11.29 -11.07
CA LEU A 30 -2.87 11.52 -10.73
C LEU A 30 -3.01 12.78 -9.87
N GLY A 31 -4.18 13.41 -9.93
CA GLY A 31 -4.54 14.53 -9.05
C GLY A 31 -4.74 14.09 -7.60
N SER A 32 -4.70 15.05 -6.67
CA SER A 32 -5.06 14.78 -5.28
C SER A 32 -6.56 14.50 -5.15
N ASN A 33 -6.94 13.55 -4.30
CA ASN A 33 -8.34 13.13 -4.10
C ASN A 33 -9.06 12.71 -5.39
N SER A 34 -8.36 12.04 -6.30
CA SER A 34 -8.89 11.60 -7.60
C SER A 34 -9.44 10.18 -7.60
N VAL A 35 -9.02 9.31 -6.66
CA VAL A 35 -9.41 7.88 -6.65
C VAL A 35 -10.19 7.50 -5.40
N ASP A 36 -11.08 6.52 -5.55
CA ASP A 36 -11.90 5.99 -4.47
C ASP A 36 -11.20 4.84 -3.71
N VAL A 37 -10.35 4.08 -4.41
CA VAL A 37 -9.62 2.93 -3.87
C VAL A 37 -8.16 2.95 -4.35
N ALA A 38 -7.24 2.67 -3.44
CA ALA A 38 -5.82 2.38 -3.72
C ALA A 38 -5.52 0.94 -3.31
N THR A 39 -4.72 0.21 -4.08
CA THR A 39 -4.39 -1.19 -3.79
C THR A 39 -2.90 -1.43 -3.97
N PHE A 40 -2.27 -1.93 -2.91
CA PHE A 40 -0.92 -2.46 -2.94
C PHE A 40 -1.01 -3.97 -2.81
N CYS A 41 -0.69 -4.69 -3.89
CA CYS A 41 -0.71 -6.15 -3.90
C CYS A 41 0.70 -6.66 -4.18
N LEU A 42 1.40 -7.07 -3.12
CA LEU A 42 2.81 -7.49 -3.15
C LEU A 42 3.73 -6.42 -3.74
N ALA A 43 3.41 -5.15 -3.48
CA ALA A 43 4.00 -4.00 -4.15
C ALA A 43 4.89 -3.17 -3.22
N LEU A 44 4.77 -3.31 -1.90
CA LEU A 44 5.52 -2.50 -0.93
C LEU A 44 6.96 -3.01 -0.77
N MET A 45 7.71 -3.08 -1.87
CA MET A 45 9.05 -3.68 -1.92
C MET A 45 10.19 -2.65 -1.83
N GLY A 46 9.91 -1.36 -1.98
CA GLY A 46 10.91 -0.30 -1.89
C GLY A 46 11.39 -0.03 -0.46
N GLU A 47 12.47 0.73 -0.33
CA GLU A 47 13.00 1.14 0.98
C GLU A 47 12.18 2.29 1.60
N ASN A 48 11.41 3.01 0.80
CA ASN A 48 10.64 4.20 1.18
C ASN A 48 9.12 3.93 1.28
N LEU A 49 8.70 2.91 2.04
CA LEU A 49 7.28 2.54 2.19
C LEU A 49 6.40 3.72 2.62
N ALA A 50 6.90 4.56 3.53
CA ALA A 50 6.15 5.72 4.01
C ALA A 50 5.77 6.68 2.87
N ASP A 51 6.58 6.80 1.82
CA ASP A 51 6.29 7.68 0.68
C ASP A 51 5.20 7.09 -0.21
N PHE A 52 5.19 5.77 -0.41
CA PHE A 52 4.10 5.09 -1.13
C PHE A 52 2.76 5.28 -0.42
N ILE A 53 2.75 5.17 0.92
CA ILE A 53 1.53 5.38 1.72
C ILE A 53 1.10 6.86 1.71
N ARG A 54 2.04 7.81 1.76
CA ARG A 54 1.74 9.24 1.59
C ARG A 54 1.14 9.53 0.21
N GLU A 55 1.65 8.88 -0.82
CA GLU A 55 1.16 9.08 -2.17
C GLU A 55 -0.25 8.50 -2.33
N ALA A 56 -0.53 7.32 -1.76
CA ALA A 56 -1.89 6.81 -1.62
C ALA A 56 -2.80 7.79 -0.87
N HIS A 57 -2.33 8.37 0.24
CA HIS A 57 -3.08 9.39 0.97
C HIS A 57 -3.36 10.62 0.10
N ARG A 58 -2.41 11.06 -0.74
CA ARG A 58 -2.59 12.21 -1.64
C ARG A 58 -3.70 11.94 -2.66
N VAL A 59 -3.66 10.80 -3.34
CA VAL A 59 -4.59 10.49 -4.44
C VAL A 59 -5.96 10.03 -3.96
N LEU A 60 -6.07 9.39 -2.79
CA LEU A 60 -7.35 8.92 -2.26
C LEU A 60 -8.28 10.07 -1.88
N LYS A 61 -9.57 9.95 -2.20
CA LYS A 61 -10.62 10.83 -1.65
C LYS A 61 -10.74 10.62 -0.14
N MET A 62 -11.30 11.61 0.57
CA MET A 62 -11.65 11.44 1.98
C MET A 62 -12.59 10.24 2.17
N LYS A 63 -12.33 9.40 3.17
CA LYS A 63 -13.00 8.10 3.37
C LYS A 63 -12.78 7.06 2.24
N GLY A 64 -11.86 7.32 1.31
CA GLY A 64 -11.42 6.34 0.33
C GLY A 64 -10.68 5.17 1.00
N ILE A 65 -10.64 4.04 0.31
CA ILE A 65 -10.13 2.77 0.85
C ILE A 65 -8.73 2.49 0.33
N MET A 66 -7.83 2.11 1.23
CA MET A 66 -6.54 1.55 0.88
C MET A 66 -6.52 0.07 1.25
N LYS A 67 -6.24 -0.80 0.27
CA LYS A 67 -6.08 -2.23 0.48
C LYS A 67 -4.62 -2.63 0.34
N ILE A 68 -4.12 -3.42 1.27
CA ILE A 68 -2.74 -3.91 1.28
C ILE A 68 -2.80 -5.43 1.39
N ALA A 69 -2.16 -6.13 0.44
CA ALA A 69 -1.92 -7.55 0.50
C ALA A 69 -0.40 -7.78 0.42
N GLU A 70 0.17 -8.34 1.48
CA GLU A 70 1.62 -8.54 1.61
C GLU A 70 1.95 -9.93 2.17
N VAL A 71 3.16 -10.42 1.92
CA VAL A 71 3.58 -11.74 2.40
C VAL A 71 3.70 -11.74 3.93
N ARG A 72 3.09 -12.73 4.58
CA ARG A 72 2.98 -12.79 6.04
C ARG A 72 4.36 -12.77 6.73
N SER A 73 5.33 -13.48 6.16
CA SER A 73 6.70 -13.55 6.70
C SER A 73 7.43 -12.20 6.78
N ARG A 74 6.96 -11.17 6.07
CA ARG A 74 7.51 -9.80 6.19
C ARG A 74 7.21 -9.16 7.55
N PHE A 75 6.19 -9.66 8.24
CA PHE A 75 5.72 -9.15 9.52
C PHE A 75 5.93 -10.16 10.67
N GLU A 76 6.70 -11.23 10.43
CA GLU A 76 7.08 -12.23 11.44
C GLU A 76 8.46 -11.88 12.05
N GLY A 77 8.63 -12.13 13.35
CA GLY A 77 9.88 -11.95 14.11
C GLY A 77 9.89 -10.77 15.08
N GLU A 78 11.04 -10.52 15.71
CA GLU A 78 11.19 -9.53 16.81
C GLU A 78 11.27 -8.07 16.30
N ASP A 79 11.80 -7.85 15.09
CA ASP A 79 11.91 -6.51 14.49
C ASP A 79 10.74 -6.19 13.55
N HIS A 80 10.07 -5.04 13.77
CA HIS A 80 9.07 -4.43 12.88
C HIS A 80 7.92 -5.38 12.48
N GLY A 81 7.04 -5.65 13.46
CA GLY A 81 5.91 -6.56 13.31
C GLY A 81 4.72 -5.95 12.55
N LEU A 82 3.65 -6.74 12.43
CA LEU A 82 2.42 -6.30 11.76
C LEU A 82 1.79 -5.08 12.46
N GLU A 83 1.78 -5.06 13.79
CA GLU A 83 1.19 -3.95 14.56
C GLU A 83 2.01 -2.66 14.39
N ASP A 84 3.35 -2.74 14.38
CA ASP A 84 4.20 -1.57 14.09
C ASP A 84 3.90 -0.98 12.71
N PHE A 85 3.70 -1.85 11.71
CA PHE A 85 3.33 -1.44 10.37
C PHE A 85 1.96 -0.74 10.35
N ILE A 86 0.97 -1.28 11.06
CA ILE A 86 -0.36 -0.68 11.20
C ILE A 86 -0.24 0.69 11.86
N ASP A 87 0.49 0.82 12.98
CA ASP A 87 0.70 2.07 13.69
C ASP A 87 1.33 3.15 12.79
N ILE A 88 2.31 2.77 11.97
CA ILE A 88 2.91 3.67 10.98
C ILE A 88 1.89 4.14 9.95
N VAL A 89 1.10 3.23 9.39
CA VAL A 89 0.05 3.57 8.42
C VAL A 89 -0.99 4.51 9.05
N GLU A 90 -1.36 4.29 10.31
CA GLU A 90 -2.29 5.16 11.03
C GLU A 90 -1.70 6.55 11.35
N ARG A 91 -0.40 6.63 11.63
CA ARG A 91 0.32 7.91 11.73
C ARG A 91 0.39 8.65 10.39
N LEU A 92 0.28 7.94 9.27
CA LEU A 92 0.21 8.50 7.92
C LEU A 92 -1.21 8.84 7.46
N GLY A 93 -2.18 8.91 8.37
CA GLY A 93 -3.51 9.48 8.07
C GLY A 93 -4.56 8.46 7.64
N PHE A 94 -4.35 7.20 8.00
CA PHE A 94 -5.30 6.12 7.79
C PHE A 94 -5.83 5.58 9.13
N GLN A 95 -6.86 4.75 9.06
CA GLN A 95 -7.38 3.99 10.20
C GLN A 95 -7.68 2.57 9.72
N ILE A 96 -7.25 1.56 10.46
CA ILE A 96 -7.54 0.16 10.13
C ILE A 96 -9.06 -0.11 10.18
N GLN A 97 -9.57 -0.85 9.20
CA GLN A 97 -10.96 -1.32 9.15
C GLN A 97 -11.03 -2.83 9.22
N GLN A 98 -10.14 -3.53 8.50
CA GLN A 98 -10.10 -4.99 8.49
C GLN A 98 -8.66 -5.48 8.51
N LYS A 99 -8.44 -6.58 9.24
CA LYS A 99 -7.17 -7.31 9.32
C LYS A 99 -7.48 -8.79 9.17
N ASP A 100 -7.07 -9.39 8.06
CA ASP A 100 -7.25 -10.81 7.78
C ASP A 100 -5.88 -11.50 7.64
N GLN A 101 -5.65 -12.48 8.51
CA GLN A 101 -4.46 -13.34 8.56
C GLN A 101 -4.82 -14.82 8.41
N SER A 102 -6.04 -15.13 7.93
CA SER A 102 -6.51 -16.50 7.73
C SER A 102 -5.76 -17.24 6.63
N ASN A 103 -5.19 -16.49 5.67
CA ASN A 103 -4.35 -17.05 4.62
C ASN A 103 -2.96 -17.44 5.17
N THR A 104 -2.46 -18.60 4.74
CA THR A 104 -1.18 -19.13 5.22
C THR A 104 0.04 -18.36 4.71
N MET A 105 -0.10 -17.62 3.60
CA MET A 105 0.99 -16.95 2.91
C MET A 105 0.90 -15.42 2.98
N PHE A 106 -0.30 -14.85 3.06
CA PHE A 106 -0.53 -13.42 2.93
C PHE A 106 -1.31 -12.86 4.11
N VAL A 107 -1.02 -11.60 4.46
CA VAL A 107 -1.88 -10.77 5.28
C VAL A 107 -2.62 -9.79 4.38
N MET A 108 -3.91 -9.59 4.64
CA MET A 108 -4.75 -8.62 3.95
C MET A 108 -5.21 -7.57 4.95
N LEU A 109 -4.93 -6.31 4.65
CA LEU A 109 -5.29 -5.17 5.46
C LEU A 109 -6.15 -4.22 4.65
N GLU A 110 -7.19 -3.68 5.30
CA GLU A 110 -8.01 -2.62 4.74
C GLU A 110 -7.98 -1.41 5.67
N PHE A 111 -7.69 -0.25 5.09
CA PHE A 111 -7.65 1.01 5.79
C PHE A 111 -8.58 2.03 5.13
N VAL A 112 -9.09 2.96 5.93
CA VAL A 112 -9.83 4.13 5.44
C VAL A 112 -9.01 5.40 5.63
N LYS A 113 -9.00 6.29 4.62
CA LYS A 113 -8.38 7.61 4.75
C LYS A 113 -9.20 8.49 5.71
N ILE A 114 -8.53 9.05 6.73
CA ILE A 114 -9.15 9.92 7.74
C ILE A 114 -8.68 11.38 7.60
N LYS A 115 -9.32 12.29 8.34
CA LYS A 115 -8.99 13.74 8.34
C LYS A 115 -7.77 14.04 9.22
N LYS A 116 -6.68 13.30 9.03
CA LYS A 116 -5.40 13.46 9.71
C LYS A 116 -4.33 13.75 8.66
N LYS A 117 -3.46 14.73 8.91
CA LYS A 117 -2.34 15.02 8.02
C LYS A 117 -1.28 13.93 8.16
N THR A 118 -0.67 13.55 7.05
CA THR A 118 0.49 12.66 7.05
C THR A 118 1.65 13.31 7.81
N ASP A 119 2.21 12.62 8.80
CA ASP A 119 3.46 13.02 9.44
C ASP A 119 4.62 12.84 8.44
N LYS A 120 5.29 13.94 8.05
CA LYS A 120 6.39 13.94 7.07
C LYS A 120 7.71 13.39 7.62
N SER A 121 7.85 13.30 8.95
CA SER A 121 9.08 12.84 9.60
C SER A 121 9.25 11.31 9.59
N ILE A 122 8.17 10.57 9.31
CA ILE A 122 8.17 9.11 9.36
C ILE A 122 8.90 8.54 8.15
N SER A 123 9.96 7.79 8.39
CA SER A 123 10.54 6.84 7.42
C SER A 123 10.19 5.43 7.88
N TYR A 124 9.90 4.53 6.94
CA TYR A 124 9.68 3.13 7.24
C TYR A 124 10.11 2.24 6.09
N THR A 125 10.73 1.13 6.43
CA THR A 125 11.14 0.05 5.53
C THR A 125 10.70 -1.27 6.13
N ALA A 126 9.93 -2.07 5.39
CA ALA A 126 9.55 -3.40 5.83
C ALA A 126 10.67 -4.41 5.53
N LYS A 127 10.70 -5.54 6.24
CA LYS A 127 11.61 -6.65 5.92
C LYS A 127 11.47 -7.08 4.45
N PRO A 128 12.58 -7.47 3.80
CA PRO A 128 12.53 -7.98 2.44
C PRO A 128 11.74 -9.28 2.38
N CYS A 129 11.00 -9.49 1.29
CA CYS A 129 10.34 -10.76 1.05
C CYS A 129 11.35 -11.79 0.54
N ILE A 130 11.72 -12.76 1.38
CA ILE A 130 12.62 -13.84 0.99
C ILE A 130 11.79 -15.05 0.57
N TYR A 131 11.77 -15.34 -0.72
CA TYR A 131 11.17 -16.56 -1.25
C TYR A 131 12.08 -17.78 -0.99
N LYS A 132 11.49 -18.86 -0.48
CA LYS A 132 12.20 -20.15 -0.37
C LYS A 132 12.60 -20.62 -1.78
N ARG A 133 13.81 -21.19 -1.90
CA ARG A 133 14.25 -21.83 -3.14
C ARG A 133 13.25 -22.92 -3.55
N ARG A 134 12.90 -22.92 -4.83
CA ARG A 134 12.05 -23.96 -5.45
C ARG A 134 12.85 -25.23 -5.67
#